data_AF-A0A7Y6IV61-F1
#
_entry.id   AF-A0A7Y6IV61-F1
#
_cell.length_a   1.000
_cell.length_b   1.000
_cell.length_c   1.000
_cell.angle_alpha   90.00
_cell.angle_beta   90.00
_cell.angle_gamma   90.00
#
_symmetry.space_group_name_H-M   'P 1'
#
loop_
_entity.id
_entity.type
_entity.pdbx_description
1 polymer ?
#
loop_
_entity_poly.entity_id
_entity_poly.type
_entity_poly.pdbx_seq_one_letter_code
_entity_poly.pdbx_strand_id
1 'polypeptide(L)'
;MRVAFVGKGGSGKTTMSALFARHVASQGGPVVAIDADINQHLALVLGAGESPEPLGARLDEIKDFLRGDNPRIPSAEAMVKTTPPGRGSRLLSFEDLAASPYAVTTPDGVRLLATGPFGEDDLGVACYHSKVGAVELLLNHLVDGPGEYVVVDMTAGADSFASGLFTRFDLTVLVAEPTRQGVGVYRQYAEHAAGFGVRVAVVGNKVHGPSDVDFLRAEVGADLVAWMEHSAAVRAMEQGRPLDLADLEPANSDTLAVLLKQLDAQEKDWATFGRQAEEFHLRNARAWANARTGRDLSLQIDPGFTYGPPATTRVSPSSHLEHHAERS
;
A
#
# COMPACT_ATOMS: atom_id res chain seq x y z
N MET A 1 9.10 1.89 0.72
CA MET A 1 8.64 0.54 0.37
C MET A 1 7.16 0.36 0.73
N ARG A 2 6.37 -0.19 -0.20
CA ARG A 2 4.91 -0.32 -0.07
C ARG A 2 4.50 -1.78 -0.18
N VAL A 3 3.74 -2.25 0.80
CA VAL A 3 3.19 -3.61 0.81
C VAL A 3 1.69 -3.59 1.00
N ALA A 4 1.01 -4.41 0.19
CA ALA A 4 -0.41 -4.69 0.32
C ALA A 4 -0.64 -6.06 0.90
N PHE A 5 -1.61 -6.20 1.81
CA PHE A 5 -2.11 -7.49 2.26
C PHE A 5 -3.52 -7.72 1.73
N VAL A 6 -3.67 -8.79 0.97
CA VAL A 6 -4.87 -9.10 0.17
C VAL A 6 -5.24 -10.57 0.42
N GLY A 7 -6.51 -10.94 0.24
CA GLY A 7 -6.97 -12.31 0.48
C GLY A 7 -8.48 -12.42 0.60
N LYS A 8 -8.95 -13.64 0.83
CA LYS A 8 -10.37 -13.92 1.09
C LYS A 8 -10.80 -13.28 2.41
N GLY A 9 -12.08 -12.89 2.52
CA GLY A 9 -12.68 -12.57 3.81
C GLY A 9 -12.46 -13.68 4.84
N GLY A 10 -11.97 -13.32 6.03
CA GLY A 10 -11.65 -14.27 7.10
C GLY A 10 -10.29 -14.97 6.99
N SER A 11 -9.48 -14.71 5.95
CA SER A 11 -8.17 -15.35 5.79
C SER A 11 -7.10 -14.86 6.77
N GLY A 12 -7.36 -13.77 7.50
CA GLY A 12 -6.43 -13.18 8.47
C GLY A 12 -5.55 -12.05 7.94
N LYS A 13 -5.97 -11.37 6.86
CA LYS A 13 -5.25 -10.22 6.26
C LYS A 13 -4.93 -9.13 7.27
N THR A 14 -5.94 -8.60 7.94
CA THR A 14 -5.79 -7.52 8.92
C THR A 14 -4.84 -7.89 10.05
N THR A 15 -4.96 -9.12 10.56
CA THR A 15 -4.03 -9.66 11.55
C THR A 15 -2.60 -9.72 11.01
N MET A 16 -2.40 -10.24 9.80
CA MET A 16 -1.08 -10.28 9.16
C MET A 16 -0.51 -8.88 8.92
N SER A 17 -1.32 -7.94 8.41
CA SER A 17 -0.96 -6.53 8.21
C SER A 17 -0.47 -5.88 9.49
N ALA A 18 -1.21 -6.08 10.59
CA ALA A 18 -0.86 -5.54 11.90
C ALA A 18 0.42 -6.17 12.45
N LEU A 19 0.53 -7.50 12.45
CA LEU A 19 1.73 -8.20 12.93
C LEU A 19 2.97 -7.81 12.12
N PHE A 20 2.83 -7.67 10.80
CA PHE A 20 3.90 -7.20 9.94
C PHE A 20 4.31 -5.76 10.27
N ALA A 21 3.35 -4.84 10.38
CA ALA A 21 3.62 -3.44 10.73
C ALA A 21 4.33 -3.31 12.09
N ARG A 22 3.85 -4.05 13.10
CA ARG A 22 4.47 -4.11 14.42
C ARG A 22 5.87 -4.71 14.36
N HIS A 23 6.07 -5.78 13.59
CA HIS A 23 7.38 -6.40 13.40
C HIS A 23 8.38 -5.40 12.82
N VAL A 24 8.03 -4.70 11.74
CA VAL A 24 8.88 -3.66 11.14
C VAL A 24 9.21 -2.55 12.15
N ALA A 25 8.20 -2.06 12.88
CA ALA A 25 8.41 -1.04 13.91
C ALA A 25 9.35 -1.51 15.03
N SER A 26 9.25 -2.78 15.47
CA SER A 26 10.15 -3.35 16.48
C SER A 26 11.60 -3.49 15.99
N GLN A 27 11.83 -3.54 14.67
CA GLN A 27 13.16 -3.48 14.07
C GLN A 27 13.68 -2.04 13.86
N GLY A 28 12.95 -1.03 14.33
CA GLY A 28 13.30 0.39 14.21
C GLY A 28 12.95 1.01 12.86
N GLY A 29 12.22 0.31 11.99
CA GLY A 29 11.73 0.85 10.73
C GLY A 29 10.54 1.79 10.94
N PRO A 30 10.49 2.98 10.32
CA PRO A 30 9.31 3.84 10.37
C PRO A 30 8.17 3.25 9.53
N VAL A 31 6.97 3.19 10.12
CA VAL A 31 5.81 2.53 9.50
C VAL A 31 4.58 3.45 9.46
N VAL A 32 3.99 3.57 8.28
CA VAL A 32 2.60 4.01 8.11
C VAL A 32 1.75 2.79 7.77
N ALA A 33 0.73 2.50 8.57
CA ALA A 33 -0.28 1.50 8.28
C ALA A 33 -1.56 2.20 7.80
N ILE A 34 -2.21 1.69 6.76
CA ILE A 34 -3.44 2.23 6.20
C ILE A 34 -4.51 1.14 6.18
N ASP A 35 -5.61 1.36 6.88
CA ASP A 35 -6.80 0.50 6.85
C ASP A 35 -7.72 0.87 5.68
N ALA A 36 -7.68 0.06 4.63
CA ALA A 36 -8.52 0.14 3.45
C ALA A 36 -9.42 -1.10 3.29
N ASP A 37 -9.66 -1.85 4.38
CA ASP A 37 -10.67 -2.91 4.43
C ASP A 37 -12.03 -2.32 4.85
N ILE A 38 -13.12 -2.89 4.36
CA ILE A 38 -14.48 -2.42 4.68
C ILE A 38 -14.83 -2.58 6.16
N ASN A 39 -14.24 -3.59 6.82
CA ASN A 39 -14.56 -3.91 8.21
C ASN A 39 -13.76 -3.07 9.22
N GLN A 40 -12.65 -2.46 8.79
CA GLN A 40 -11.81 -1.55 9.57
C GLN A 40 -11.43 -2.01 10.98
N HIS A 41 -10.76 -3.17 11.05
CA HIS A 41 -10.30 -3.73 12.31
C HIS A 41 -8.82 -3.45 12.60
N LEU A 42 -8.08 -2.78 11.72
CA LEU A 42 -6.63 -2.64 11.87
C LEU A 42 -6.24 -1.82 13.11
N ALA A 43 -7.01 -0.79 13.45
CA ALA A 43 -6.82 0.01 14.66
C ALA A 43 -6.87 -0.84 15.94
N LEU A 44 -7.88 -1.72 16.02
CA LEU A 44 -8.06 -2.64 17.14
C LEU A 44 -6.88 -3.60 17.27
N VAL A 45 -6.48 -4.22 16.15
CA VAL A 45 -5.39 -5.22 16.15
C VAL A 45 -4.03 -4.59 16.46
N LEU A 46 -3.81 -3.33 16.05
CA LEU A 46 -2.62 -2.55 16.41
C LEU A 46 -2.66 -1.98 17.84
N GLY A 47 -3.75 -2.17 18.58
CA GLY A 47 -3.90 -1.65 19.94
C GLY A 47 -4.01 -0.13 20.02
N ALA A 48 -4.48 0.53 18.96
CA ALA A 48 -4.71 1.98 18.96
C ALA A 48 -5.79 2.33 20.00
N GLY A 49 -5.54 3.36 20.81
CA GLY A 49 -6.49 3.83 21.83
C GLY A 49 -7.69 4.59 21.26
N GLU A 50 -7.59 5.02 20.00
CA GLU A 50 -8.61 5.73 19.26
C GLU A 50 -8.58 5.33 17.78
N SER A 51 -9.70 5.51 17.09
CA SER A 51 -9.77 5.28 15.65
C SER A 51 -9.24 6.51 14.89
N PRO A 52 -8.50 6.32 13.78
CA PRO A 52 -8.10 7.43 12.93
C PRO A 52 -9.30 8.18 12.36
N GLU A 53 -9.09 9.45 12.03
CA GLU A 53 -10.11 10.20 11.32
C GLU A 53 -10.30 9.62 9.90
N PRO A 54 -11.56 9.37 9.47
CA PRO A 54 -11.88 8.87 8.13
C PRO A 54 -11.30 9.69 6.97
N LEU A 55 -10.30 9.16 6.25
CA LEU A 55 -9.77 9.80 5.04
C LEU A 55 -10.87 10.05 3.99
N GLY A 56 -11.85 9.14 3.88
CA GLY A 56 -12.97 9.29 2.95
C GLY A 56 -13.85 10.51 3.24
N ALA A 57 -13.92 10.96 4.50
CA ALA A 57 -14.68 12.16 4.89
C ALA A 57 -13.89 13.46 4.63
N ARG A 58 -12.57 13.37 4.41
CA ARG A 58 -11.66 14.49 4.14
C ARG A 58 -11.16 14.50 2.70
N LEU A 59 -11.87 13.83 1.79
CA LEU A 59 -11.41 13.59 0.42
C LEU A 59 -11.16 14.89 -0.37
N ASP A 60 -12.04 15.88 -0.25
CA ASP A 60 -11.87 17.15 -0.98
C ASP A 60 -10.69 17.96 -0.44
N GLU A 61 -10.46 17.96 0.87
CA GLU A 61 -9.27 18.57 1.48
C GLU A 61 -7.97 17.87 1.04
N ILE A 62 -7.97 16.53 1.00
CA ILE A 62 -6.84 15.75 0.49
C ILE A 62 -6.57 16.09 -0.97
N LYS A 63 -7.60 16.20 -1.81
CA LYS A 63 -7.45 16.57 -3.22
C LYS A 63 -6.91 17.99 -3.38
N ASP A 64 -7.45 18.96 -2.63
CA ASP A 64 -6.97 20.34 -2.66
C ASP A 64 -5.50 20.44 -2.21
N PHE A 65 -5.13 19.67 -1.19
CA PHE A 65 -3.74 19.58 -0.74
C PHE A 65 -2.81 18.97 -1.80
N LEU A 66 -3.21 17.84 -2.41
CA LEU A 66 -2.39 17.11 -3.38
C LEU A 66 -2.28 17.81 -4.73
N ARG A 67 -3.37 18.44 -5.22
CA ARG A 67 -3.33 19.17 -6.49
C ARG A 67 -2.40 20.38 -6.43
N GLY A 68 -2.23 20.99 -5.25
CA GLY A 68 -1.45 22.20 -5.08
C GLY A 68 -1.82 23.27 -6.10
N ASP A 69 -0.81 23.81 -6.79
CA ASP A 69 -0.95 24.81 -7.84
C ASP A 69 -0.89 24.20 -9.25
N ASN A 70 -1.16 22.89 -9.39
CA ASN A 70 -1.13 22.22 -10.70
C ASN A 70 -2.16 22.86 -11.66
N PRO A 71 -1.73 23.51 -12.75
CA PRO A 71 -2.64 24.23 -13.64
C PRO A 71 -3.57 23.31 -14.44
N ARG A 72 -3.27 22.00 -14.50
CA ARG A 72 -4.08 21.00 -15.18
C ARG A 72 -5.20 20.44 -14.29
N ILE A 73 -5.14 20.67 -12.98
CA ILE A 73 -6.12 20.19 -12.00
C ILE A 73 -6.72 21.42 -11.30
N PRO A 74 -7.73 22.08 -11.91
CA PRO A 74 -8.20 23.39 -11.46
C PRO A 74 -8.99 23.36 -10.14
N SER A 75 -9.47 22.20 -9.71
CA SER A 75 -10.24 22.04 -8.48
C SER A 75 -10.28 20.58 -8.00
N ALA A 76 -10.71 20.36 -6.76
CA ALA A 76 -10.91 19.02 -6.20
C ALA A 76 -11.97 18.20 -6.98
N GLU A 77 -13.00 18.83 -7.54
CA GLU A 77 -14.02 18.14 -8.35
C GLU A 77 -13.47 17.62 -9.68
N ALA A 78 -12.44 18.27 -10.22
CA ALA A 78 -11.75 17.82 -11.43
C ALA A 78 -10.77 16.68 -11.14
N MET A 79 -10.49 16.36 -9.88
CA MET A 79 -9.55 15.32 -9.46
C MET A 79 -10.29 14.03 -9.11
N VAL A 80 -10.01 12.96 -9.86
CA VAL A 80 -10.46 11.59 -9.56
C VAL A 80 -9.34 10.76 -8.95
N LYS A 81 -9.67 9.61 -8.35
CA LYS A 81 -8.70 8.77 -7.60
C LYS A 81 -7.46 8.32 -8.39
N THR A 82 -7.57 8.24 -9.72
CA THR A 82 -6.46 7.90 -10.62
C THR A 82 -5.69 9.10 -11.13
N THR A 83 -6.02 10.33 -10.73
CA THR A 83 -5.37 11.55 -11.25
C THR A 83 -3.88 11.55 -10.85
N PRO A 84 -2.96 11.53 -11.82
CA PRO A 84 -1.53 11.54 -11.52
C PRO A 84 -1.07 12.94 -11.08
N PRO A 85 -0.01 13.06 -10.25
CA PRO A 85 0.68 14.33 -10.07
C PRO A 85 1.27 14.85 -11.39
N GLY A 86 1.46 16.16 -11.43
CA GLY A 86 2.20 16.86 -12.48
C GLY A 86 2.92 18.07 -11.90
N ARG A 87 3.48 18.92 -12.75
CA ARG A 87 4.07 20.19 -12.28
C ARG A 87 3.05 21.01 -11.50
N GLY A 88 3.44 21.43 -10.29
CA GLY A 88 2.60 22.19 -9.36
C GLY A 88 1.79 21.31 -8.39
N SER A 89 1.69 20.00 -8.62
CA SER A 89 1.14 19.07 -7.63
C SER A 89 2.07 18.97 -6.43
N ARG A 90 1.49 18.77 -5.25
CA ARG A 90 2.25 18.46 -4.04
C ARG A 90 2.50 16.95 -3.99
N LEU A 91 3.77 16.57 -4.03
CA LEU A 91 4.19 15.21 -3.73
C LEU A 91 4.32 15.06 -2.21
N LEU A 92 3.99 13.87 -1.72
CA LEU A 92 4.17 13.49 -0.31
C LEU A 92 5.52 12.80 -0.19
N SER A 93 6.34 13.21 0.78
CA SER A 93 7.36 12.33 1.33
C SER A 93 6.71 11.30 2.28
N PHE A 94 7.47 10.29 2.69
CA PHE A 94 7.02 9.42 3.78
C PHE A 94 6.73 10.21 5.06
N GLU A 95 7.57 11.19 5.40
CA GLU A 95 7.38 12.03 6.59
C GLU A 95 6.08 12.84 6.51
N ASP A 96 5.73 13.40 5.34
CA ASP A 96 4.45 14.09 5.15
C ASP A 96 3.26 13.13 5.39
N LEU A 97 3.34 11.89 4.89
CA LEU A 97 2.29 10.89 5.09
C LEU A 97 2.19 10.47 6.56
N ALA A 98 3.33 10.24 7.22
CA ALA A 98 3.42 9.87 8.63
C ALA A 98 2.93 11.00 9.55
N ALA A 99 3.20 12.26 9.19
CA ALA A 99 2.76 13.45 9.91
C ALA A 99 1.32 13.88 9.57
N SER A 100 0.59 13.11 8.76
CA SER A 100 -0.78 13.40 8.39
C SER A 100 -1.63 13.76 9.62
N PRO A 101 -2.43 14.85 9.56
CA PRO A 101 -3.29 15.24 10.68
C PRO A 101 -4.39 14.22 10.98
N TYR A 102 -4.65 13.30 10.05
CA TYR A 102 -5.64 12.24 10.18
C TYR A 102 -5.06 10.94 10.77
N ALA A 103 -3.74 10.89 11.02
CA ALA A 103 -3.07 9.71 11.52
C ALA A 103 -3.00 9.69 13.04
N VAL A 104 -3.31 8.54 13.63
CA VAL A 104 -3.10 8.25 15.06
C VAL A 104 -1.81 7.46 15.25
N THR A 105 -1.21 7.53 16.43
CA THR A 105 0.01 6.76 16.74
C THR A 105 -0.34 5.59 17.64
N THR A 106 0.04 4.39 17.24
CA THR A 106 -0.19 3.17 18.03
C THR A 106 0.86 3.03 19.13
N PRO A 107 0.65 2.17 20.15
CA PRO A 107 1.64 1.95 21.22
C PRO A 107 3.02 1.52 20.72
N ASP A 108 3.07 0.79 19.60
CA ASP A 108 4.32 0.32 18.98
C ASP A 108 4.94 1.34 18.01
N GLY A 109 4.43 2.58 17.97
CA GLY A 109 4.98 3.66 17.14
C GLY A 109 4.55 3.63 15.66
N VAL A 110 3.60 2.77 15.28
CA VAL A 110 3.04 2.76 13.92
C VAL A 110 2.13 3.98 13.74
N ARG A 111 2.28 4.70 12.63
CA ARG A 111 1.34 5.76 12.23
C ARG A 111 0.17 5.15 11.47
N LEU A 112 -1.02 5.20 12.03
CA LEU A 112 -2.19 4.55 11.48
C LEU A 112 -3.15 5.56 10.84
N LEU A 113 -3.51 5.28 9.59
CA LEU A 113 -4.56 5.95 8.82
C LEU A 113 -5.69 4.97 8.52
N ALA A 114 -6.91 5.47 8.30
CA ALA A 114 -8.03 4.66 7.89
C ALA A 114 -8.91 5.37 6.86
N THR A 115 -9.48 4.60 5.93
CA THR A 115 -10.44 5.12 4.95
C THR A 115 -11.75 5.60 5.58
N GLY A 116 -12.07 5.13 6.79
CA GLY A 116 -13.34 5.34 7.50
C GLY A 116 -14.42 4.32 7.16
N PRO A 117 -15.28 3.95 8.13
CA PRO A 117 -16.20 2.82 7.98
C PRO A 117 -17.22 3.11 6.88
N PHE A 118 -17.82 2.07 6.30
CA PHE A 118 -19.03 2.26 5.48
C PHE A 118 -20.20 2.55 6.43
N GLY A 119 -20.74 3.76 6.39
CA GLY A 119 -21.77 4.25 7.31
C GLY A 119 -23.16 4.24 6.71
N GLU A 120 -24.18 4.55 7.53
CA GLU A 120 -25.59 4.59 7.08
C GLU A 120 -25.82 5.62 5.97
N ASP A 121 -25.09 6.73 5.97
CA ASP A 121 -25.16 7.77 4.93
C ASP A 121 -24.61 7.31 3.57
N ASP A 122 -23.86 6.20 3.53
CA ASP A 122 -23.35 5.61 2.28
C ASP A 122 -24.33 4.58 1.70
N LEU A 123 -25.32 4.11 2.47
CA LEU A 123 -26.29 3.09 2.03
C LEU A 123 -27.19 3.66 0.92
N GLY A 124 -26.94 3.21 -0.31
CA GLY A 124 -27.75 3.58 -1.48
C GLY A 124 -27.39 4.91 -2.13
N VAL A 125 -26.37 5.63 -1.64
CA VAL A 125 -25.97 6.97 -2.15
C VAL A 125 -24.52 7.01 -2.63
N ALA A 126 -23.59 6.36 -1.92
CA ALA A 126 -22.18 6.33 -2.28
C ALA A 126 -21.66 4.88 -2.28
N CYS A 127 -21.02 4.48 -3.37
CA CYS A 127 -20.34 3.18 -3.39
C CYS A 127 -19.04 3.28 -2.57
N TYR A 128 -18.71 2.25 -1.77
CA TYR A 128 -17.47 2.17 -0.95
C TYR A 128 -16.18 2.52 -1.74
N HIS A 129 -16.25 2.42 -3.09
CA HIS A 129 -15.25 2.87 -4.05
C HIS A 129 -14.78 4.33 -3.89
N SER A 130 -15.59 5.23 -3.32
CA SER A 130 -15.21 6.62 -3.08
C SER A 130 -14.18 6.75 -1.93
N LYS A 131 -14.25 5.88 -0.91
CA LYS A 131 -13.43 5.97 0.31
C LYS A 131 -12.01 5.45 0.10
N VAL A 132 -11.85 4.34 -0.64
CA VAL A 132 -10.52 3.84 -1.07
C VAL A 132 -9.82 4.84 -2.00
N GLY A 133 -10.58 5.73 -2.65
CA GLY A 133 -10.02 6.76 -3.52
C GLY A 133 -9.03 7.69 -2.83
N ALA A 134 -9.19 7.96 -1.53
CA ALA A 134 -8.22 8.76 -0.77
C ALA A 134 -6.86 8.05 -0.68
N VAL A 135 -6.85 6.75 -0.37
CA VAL A 135 -5.61 5.95 -0.27
C VAL A 135 -4.91 5.90 -1.63
N GLU A 136 -5.67 5.68 -2.69
CA GLU A 136 -5.10 5.65 -4.04
C GLU A 136 -4.48 7.00 -4.43
N LEU A 137 -5.13 8.12 -4.10
CA LEU A 137 -4.58 9.46 -4.31
C LEU A 137 -3.29 9.68 -3.51
N LEU A 138 -3.28 9.34 -2.22
CA LEU A 138 -2.09 9.45 -1.38
C LEU A 138 -0.94 8.62 -1.95
N LEU A 139 -1.18 7.36 -2.33
CA LEU A 139 -0.15 6.49 -2.92
C LEU A 139 0.32 6.97 -4.31
N ASN A 140 -0.54 7.59 -5.11
CA ASN A 140 -0.17 8.19 -6.39
C ASN A 140 0.73 9.42 -6.25
N HIS A 141 0.66 10.13 -5.12
CA HIS A 141 1.45 11.32 -4.86
C HIS A 141 2.62 11.06 -3.90
N LEU A 142 2.70 9.88 -3.30
CA LEU A 142 3.78 9.48 -2.41
C LEU A 142 5.07 9.21 -3.18
N VAL A 143 6.17 9.72 -2.65
CA VAL A 143 7.55 9.41 -3.02
C VAL A 143 8.27 8.91 -1.77
N ASP A 144 8.27 7.59 -1.61
CA ASP A 144 8.92 6.85 -0.51
C ASP A 144 10.19 6.13 -1.01
N GLY A 145 11.09 5.80 -0.09
CA GLY A 145 12.36 5.15 -0.37
C GLY A 145 12.55 3.80 0.34
N PRO A 146 13.75 3.20 0.20
CA PRO A 146 14.19 2.08 1.01
C PRO A 146 14.21 2.43 2.50
N GLY A 147 13.81 1.51 3.37
CA GLY A 147 13.76 1.72 4.81
C GLY A 147 12.55 2.51 5.32
N GLU A 148 11.67 2.99 4.45
CA GLU A 148 10.38 3.59 4.79
C GLU A 148 9.26 2.61 4.46
N TYR A 149 8.31 2.35 5.35
CA TYR A 149 7.35 1.26 5.14
C TYR A 149 5.89 1.73 5.17
N VAL A 150 5.19 1.52 4.07
CA VAL A 150 3.74 1.73 3.97
C VAL A 150 3.05 0.38 3.86
N VAL A 151 2.27 0.03 4.88
CA VAL A 151 1.50 -1.22 4.96
C VAL A 151 0.04 -0.91 4.69
N VAL A 152 -0.56 -1.53 3.69
CA VAL A 152 -1.98 -1.32 3.36
C VAL A 152 -2.75 -2.61 3.54
N ASP A 153 -3.66 -2.62 4.52
CA ASP A 153 -4.64 -3.69 4.67
C ASP A 153 -5.79 -3.45 3.71
N MET A 154 -6.01 -4.37 2.77
CA MET A 154 -7.00 -4.16 1.71
C MET A 154 -7.82 -5.40 1.43
N THR A 155 -9.05 -5.19 0.95
CA THR A 155 -9.88 -6.28 0.45
C THR A 155 -9.42 -6.71 -0.93
N ALA A 156 -9.35 -8.02 -1.18
CA ALA A 156 -9.22 -8.55 -2.54
C ALA A 156 -10.50 -8.27 -3.32
N GLY A 157 -10.52 -7.20 -4.09
CA GLY A 157 -11.70 -6.75 -4.80
C GLY A 157 -11.39 -6.32 -6.22
N ALA A 158 -12.37 -6.48 -7.11
CA ALA A 158 -12.32 -6.00 -8.49
C ALA A 158 -12.00 -4.49 -8.57
N ASP A 159 -12.35 -3.73 -7.53
CA ASP A 159 -12.14 -2.29 -7.46
C ASP A 159 -10.67 -1.87 -7.49
N SER A 160 -9.81 -2.68 -6.87
CA SER A 160 -8.36 -2.46 -6.90
C SER A 160 -7.79 -2.57 -8.31
N PHE A 161 -8.39 -3.43 -9.14
CA PHE A 161 -8.03 -3.62 -10.55
C PHE A 161 -8.67 -2.58 -11.47
N ALA A 162 -9.89 -2.12 -11.15
CA ALA A 162 -10.62 -1.14 -11.95
C ALA A 162 -9.88 0.23 -12.00
N SER A 163 -9.24 0.64 -10.91
CA SER A 163 -8.52 1.91 -10.85
C SER A 163 -7.01 1.79 -11.06
N GLY A 164 -6.45 0.58 -10.96
CA GLY A 164 -5.01 0.35 -11.07
C GLY A 164 -4.27 0.40 -9.74
N LEU A 165 -4.98 0.52 -8.61
CA LEU A 165 -4.42 0.52 -7.26
C LEU A 165 -3.47 -0.66 -7.01
N PHE A 166 -3.75 -1.85 -7.55
CA PHE A 166 -2.89 -3.03 -7.44
C PHE A 166 -1.45 -2.82 -7.95
N THR A 167 -1.24 -1.85 -8.84
CA THR A 167 0.08 -1.50 -9.39
C THR A 167 0.87 -0.51 -8.53
N ARG A 168 0.32 -0.07 -7.40
CA ARG A 168 0.92 0.96 -6.54
C ARG A 168 1.81 0.40 -5.42
N PHE A 169 1.98 -0.92 -5.38
CA PHE A 169 2.71 -1.65 -4.34
C PHE A 169 3.99 -2.27 -4.89
N ASP A 170 5.05 -2.21 -4.08
CA ASP A 170 6.31 -2.88 -4.38
C ASP A 170 6.17 -4.40 -4.14
N LEU A 171 5.34 -4.80 -3.17
CA LEU A 171 4.97 -6.18 -2.90
C LEU A 171 3.47 -6.29 -2.59
N THR A 172 2.80 -7.25 -3.23
CA THR A 172 1.46 -7.69 -2.79
C THR A 172 1.57 -9.06 -2.15
N VAL A 173 1.15 -9.16 -0.88
CA VAL A 173 1.07 -10.41 -0.13
C VAL A 173 -0.37 -10.92 -0.11
N LEU A 174 -0.61 -12.07 -0.74
CA LEU A 174 -1.85 -12.82 -0.60
C LEU A 174 -1.81 -13.69 0.64
N VAL A 175 -2.73 -13.47 1.57
CA VAL A 175 -2.93 -14.30 2.75
C VAL A 175 -3.94 -15.40 2.42
N ALA A 176 -3.45 -16.64 2.35
CA ALA A 176 -4.21 -17.80 1.89
C ALA A 176 -4.32 -18.88 2.98
N GLU A 177 -5.55 -19.31 3.27
CA GLU A 177 -5.80 -20.53 4.06
C GLU A 177 -5.56 -21.77 3.18
N PRO A 178 -5.15 -22.93 3.75
CA PRO A 178 -4.91 -24.18 3.02
C PRO A 178 -6.23 -24.85 2.59
N THR A 179 -7.02 -24.14 1.80
CA THR A 179 -8.30 -24.58 1.25
C THR A 179 -8.44 -24.12 -0.20
N ARG A 180 -9.23 -24.84 -1.00
CA ARG A 180 -9.51 -24.46 -2.40
C ARG A 180 -10.07 -23.04 -2.55
N GLN A 181 -10.90 -22.62 -1.61
CA GLN A 181 -11.45 -21.26 -1.62
C GLN A 181 -10.41 -20.22 -1.20
N GLY A 182 -9.53 -20.54 -0.24
CA GLY A 182 -8.45 -19.64 0.20
C GLY A 182 -7.49 -19.31 -0.94
N VAL A 183 -7.05 -20.32 -1.69
CA VAL A 183 -6.14 -20.14 -2.86
C VAL A 183 -6.84 -19.61 -4.11
N GLY A 184 -8.18 -19.65 -4.17
CA GLY A 184 -8.95 -19.15 -5.31
C GLY A 184 -8.75 -17.65 -5.56
N VAL A 185 -8.65 -16.86 -4.48
CA VAL A 185 -8.37 -15.42 -4.57
C VAL A 185 -6.98 -15.15 -5.15
N TYR A 186 -5.98 -15.96 -4.78
CA TYR A 186 -4.64 -15.85 -5.35
C TYR A 186 -4.65 -16.08 -6.87
N ARG A 187 -5.33 -17.12 -7.36
CA ARG A 187 -5.40 -17.41 -8.80
C ARG A 187 -5.99 -16.24 -9.59
N GLN A 188 -7.11 -15.71 -9.10
CA GLN A 188 -7.75 -14.55 -9.71
C GLN A 188 -6.81 -13.35 -9.68
N TYR A 189 -6.20 -13.05 -8.53
CA TYR A 189 -5.31 -11.90 -8.41
C TYR A 189 -4.10 -12.02 -9.35
N ALA A 190 -3.44 -13.17 -9.38
CA ALA A 190 -2.29 -13.44 -10.24
C ALA A 190 -2.63 -13.31 -11.73
N GLU A 191 -3.82 -13.78 -12.14
CA GLU A 191 -4.32 -13.61 -13.51
C GLU A 191 -4.51 -12.14 -13.87
N HIS A 192 -5.14 -11.34 -13.00
CA HIS A 192 -5.41 -9.93 -13.27
C HIS A 192 -4.14 -9.07 -13.20
N ALA A 193 -3.18 -9.43 -12.34
CA ALA A 193 -1.91 -8.74 -12.19
C ALA A 193 -0.88 -9.15 -13.27
N ALA A 194 -1.14 -10.22 -14.02
CA ALA A 194 -0.26 -10.70 -15.07
C ALA A 194 0.01 -9.60 -16.11
N GLY A 195 1.29 -9.38 -16.42
CA GLY A 195 1.72 -8.37 -17.39
C GLY A 195 1.92 -6.95 -16.82
N PHE A 196 1.57 -6.70 -15.56
CA PHE A 196 1.81 -5.40 -14.90
C PHE A 196 3.10 -5.35 -14.08
N GLY A 197 3.88 -6.43 -14.02
CA GLY A 197 5.15 -6.45 -13.30
C GLY A 197 5.02 -6.29 -11.78
N VAL A 198 3.82 -6.51 -11.23
CA VAL A 198 3.60 -6.46 -9.78
C VAL A 198 4.17 -7.72 -9.14
N ARG A 199 5.00 -7.56 -8.11
CA ARG A 199 5.51 -8.70 -7.33
C ARG A 199 4.41 -9.22 -6.42
N VAL A 200 4.01 -10.47 -6.64
CA VAL A 200 2.98 -11.16 -5.87
C VAL A 200 3.60 -12.28 -5.04
N ALA A 201 3.46 -12.24 -3.72
CA ALA A 201 3.84 -13.32 -2.82
C ALA A 201 2.61 -13.89 -2.11
N VAL A 202 2.67 -15.14 -1.66
CA VAL A 202 1.64 -15.82 -0.88
C VAL A 202 2.21 -16.18 0.48
N VAL A 203 1.46 -15.88 1.53
CA VAL A 203 1.69 -16.40 2.87
C VAL A 203 0.53 -17.30 3.26
N GLY A 204 0.88 -18.54 3.59
CA GLY A 204 -0.07 -19.48 4.19
C GLY A 204 -0.51 -18.98 5.55
N ASN A 205 -1.79 -19.08 5.90
CA ASN A 205 -2.26 -18.78 7.24
C ASN A 205 -3.12 -19.92 7.78
N LYS A 206 -3.11 -20.07 9.12
CA LYS A 206 -3.81 -21.14 9.83
C LYS A 206 -3.35 -22.54 9.36
N VAL A 207 -2.04 -22.69 9.13
CA VAL A 207 -1.44 -23.98 8.77
C VAL A 207 -1.43 -24.88 10.01
N HIS A 208 -1.93 -26.10 9.86
CA HIS A 208 -1.96 -27.09 10.94
C HIS A 208 -0.79 -28.09 10.89
N GLY A 209 -0.13 -28.22 9.74
CA GLY A 209 1.01 -29.11 9.60
C GLY A 209 1.49 -29.27 8.15
N PRO A 210 2.40 -30.22 7.89
CA PRO A 210 3.08 -30.35 6.60
C PRO A 210 2.15 -30.55 5.40
N SER A 211 1.03 -31.28 5.58
CA SER A 211 0.06 -31.51 4.49
C SER A 211 -0.58 -30.23 3.97
N ASP A 212 -0.78 -29.23 4.83
CA ASP A 212 -1.33 -27.93 4.44
C ASP A 212 -0.31 -27.13 3.65
N VAL A 213 0.96 -27.22 4.03
CA VAL A 213 2.08 -26.60 3.30
C VAL A 213 2.22 -27.25 1.92
N ASP A 214 2.16 -28.57 1.85
CA ASP A 214 2.21 -29.32 0.58
C ASP A 214 1.05 -28.90 -0.33
N PHE A 215 -0.16 -28.77 0.21
CA PHE A 215 -1.32 -28.27 -0.52
C PHE A 215 -1.10 -26.85 -1.05
N LEU A 216 -0.70 -25.91 -0.19
CA LEU A 216 -0.45 -24.53 -0.60
C LEU A 216 0.62 -24.46 -1.69
N ARG A 217 1.74 -25.18 -1.50
CA ARG A 217 2.84 -25.19 -2.45
C ARG A 217 2.46 -25.84 -3.78
N ALA A 218 1.60 -26.84 -3.79
CA ALA A 218 1.03 -27.39 -5.02
C ALA A 218 0.12 -26.39 -5.76
N GLU A 219 -0.64 -25.57 -5.02
CA GLU A 219 -1.61 -24.64 -5.62
C GLU A 219 -1.00 -23.30 -6.09
N VAL A 220 0.02 -22.80 -5.39
CA VAL A 220 0.60 -21.47 -5.64
C VAL A 220 2.09 -21.50 -6.00
N GLY A 221 2.74 -22.67 -5.95
CA GLY A 221 4.11 -22.86 -6.39
C GLY A 221 5.14 -22.04 -5.61
N ALA A 222 6.02 -21.37 -6.34
CA ALA A 222 7.11 -20.56 -5.80
C ALA A 222 6.64 -19.26 -5.13
N ASP A 223 5.39 -18.85 -5.37
CA ASP A 223 4.85 -17.65 -4.72
C ASP A 223 4.56 -17.89 -3.24
N LEU A 224 4.44 -19.14 -2.77
CA LEU A 224 4.41 -19.41 -1.32
C LEU A 224 5.78 -19.09 -0.73
N VAL A 225 5.90 -17.98 0.01
CA VAL A 225 7.18 -17.54 0.57
C VAL A 225 7.38 -17.98 2.03
N ALA A 226 6.28 -18.06 2.80
CA ALA A 226 6.28 -18.46 4.21
C ALA A 226 4.84 -18.81 4.66
N TRP A 227 4.66 -19.21 5.92
CA TRP A 227 3.33 -19.49 6.47
C TRP A 227 3.26 -19.32 7.99
N MET A 228 2.09 -18.88 8.46
CA MET A 228 1.73 -18.86 9.86
C MET A 228 1.04 -20.16 10.27
N GLU A 229 1.53 -20.75 11.35
CA GLU A 229 0.87 -21.83 12.06
C GLU A 229 -0.24 -21.27 12.97
N HIS A 230 -1.03 -22.17 13.57
CA HIS A 230 -2.00 -21.73 14.59
C HIS A 230 -1.27 -21.08 15.78
N SER A 231 -1.53 -19.81 16.02
CA SER A 231 -0.93 -19.06 17.12
C SER A 231 -1.91 -18.91 18.29
N ALA A 232 -1.49 -19.37 19.47
CA ALA A 232 -2.27 -19.19 20.70
C ALA A 232 -2.29 -17.70 21.11
N ALA A 233 -1.19 -16.99 20.90
CA ALA A 233 -1.07 -15.57 21.17
C ALA A 233 -2.03 -14.77 20.28
N VAL A 234 -2.00 -14.99 18.96
CA VAL A 234 -2.93 -14.31 18.03
C VAL A 234 -4.38 -14.62 18.38
N ARG A 235 -4.70 -15.87 18.71
CA ARG A 235 -6.06 -16.23 19.15
C ARG A 235 -6.46 -15.49 20.44
N ALA A 236 -5.56 -15.35 21.40
CA ALA A 236 -5.81 -14.59 22.62
C ALA A 236 -6.05 -13.11 22.33
N MET A 237 -5.31 -12.54 21.38
CA MET A 237 -5.48 -11.16 20.90
C MET A 237 -6.84 -10.93 20.26
N GLU A 238 -7.27 -11.82 19.37
CA GLU A 238 -8.61 -11.78 18.78
C GLU A 238 -9.72 -11.95 19.82
N GLN A 239 -9.41 -12.47 21.02
CA GLN A 239 -10.29 -12.53 22.19
C GLN A 239 -10.19 -11.29 23.09
N GLY A 240 -9.47 -10.24 22.68
CA GLY A 240 -9.32 -8.99 23.40
C GLY A 240 -8.21 -8.98 24.46
N ARG A 241 -7.32 -9.97 24.48
CA ARG A 241 -6.13 -9.94 25.35
C ARG A 241 -4.98 -9.18 24.66
N PRO A 242 -4.09 -8.50 25.39
CA PRO A 242 -2.89 -7.93 24.77
C PRO A 242 -2.01 -9.01 24.12
N LEU A 243 -1.29 -8.64 23.07
CA LEU A 243 -0.27 -9.47 22.43
C LEU A 243 1.03 -8.68 22.33
N ASP A 244 2.10 -9.19 22.91
CA ASP A 244 3.47 -8.76 22.60
C ASP A 244 3.97 -9.58 21.40
N LEU A 245 4.81 -9.00 20.55
CA LEU A 245 5.43 -9.74 19.45
C LEU A 245 6.32 -10.88 19.97
N ALA A 246 6.90 -10.72 21.15
CA ALA A 246 7.69 -11.76 21.81
C ALA A 246 6.86 -13.01 22.18
N ASP A 247 5.53 -12.89 22.24
CA ASP A 247 4.63 -14.02 22.52
C ASP A 247 4.36 -14.89 21.29
N LEU A 248 4.76 -14.44 20.09
CA LEU A 248 4.59 -15.22 18.87
C LEU A 248 5.52 -16.43 18.86
N GLU A 249 5.00 -17.54 18.35
CA GLU A 249 5.79 -18.74 18.11
C GLU A 249 6.97 -18.42 17.17
N PRO A 250 8.17 -19.02 17.37
CA PRO A 250 9.35 -18.69 16.56
C PRO A 250 9.11 -18.80 15.04
N ALA A 251 8.40 -19.84 14.59
CA ALA A 251 8.06 -20.02 13.17
C ALA A 251 7.15 -18.90 12.62
N ASN A 252 6.27 -18.34 13.45
CA ASN A 252 5.39 -17.23 13.08
C ASN A 252 6.18 -15.92 13.02
N SER A 253 7.10 -15.70 13.96
CA SER A 253 8.04 -14.58 13.92
C SER A 253 8.95 -14.64 12.68
N ASP A 254 9.47 -15.81 12.34
CA ASP A 254 10.29 -16.04 11.15
C ASP A 254 9.52 -15.70 9.85
N THR A 255 8.21 -15.98 9.80
CA THR A 255 7.37 -15.61 8.67
C THR A 255 7.33 -14.10 8.44
N LEU A 256 7.26 -13.29 9.50
CA LEU A 256 7.29 -11.83 9.39
C LEU A 256 8.66 -11.34 8.89
N ALA A 257 9.74 -11.95 9.37
CA ALA A 257 11.09 -11.64 8.90
C ALA A 257 11.30 -12.00 7.42
N VAL A 258 10.75 -13.14 6.96
CA VAL A 258 10.77 -13.53 5.55
C VAL A 258 10.00 -12.52 4.70
N LEU A 259 8.81 -12.08 5.14
CA LEU A 259 8.04 -11.06 4.44
C LEU A 259 8.79 -9.73 4.32
N LEU A 260 9.45 -9.29 5.39
CA LEU A 260 10.22 -8.05 5.38
C LEU A 260 11.38 -8.16 4.39
N LYS A 261 12.10 -9.29 4.42
CA LYS A 261 13.15 -9.57 3.44
C LYS A 261 12.63 -9.60 1.99
N GLN A 262 11.44 -10.14 1.75
CA GLN A 262 10.84 -10.09 0.41
C GLN A 262 10.56 -8.66 -0.03
N LEU A 263 10.04 -7.81 0.86
CA LEU A 263 9.77 -6.40 0.58
C LEU A 263 11.07 -5.61 0.33
N ASP A 264 12.08 -5.78 1.18
CA ASP A 264 13.37 -5.08 1.07
C ASP A 264 14.17 -5.48 -0.17
N ALA A 265 13.92 -6.68 -0.71
CA ALA A 265 14.53 -7.13 -1.95
C ALA A 265 13.92 -6.49 -3.22
N GLN A 266 12.83 -5.74 -3.10
CA GLN A 266 12.20 -5.08 -4.25
C GLN A 266 12.91 -3.78 -4.59
N GLU A 267 13.04 -3.51 -5.89
CA GLU A 267 13.53 -2.24 -6.41
C GLU A 267 12.36 -1.39 -6.90
N LYS A 268 12.40 -0.07 -6.62
CA LYS A 268 11.39 0.86 -7.11
C LYS A 268 11.65 1.25 -8.55
N ASP A 269 10.81 0.77 -9.46
CA ASP A 269 10.75 1.22 -10.84
C ASP A 269 9.73 2.36 -11.01
N TRP A 270 10.18 3.58 -10.72
CA TRP A 270 9.36 4.79 -10.88
C TRP A 270 8.92 5.04 -12.32
N ALA A 271 9.68 4.57 -13.31
CA ALA A 271 9.31 4.73 -14.72
C ALA A 271 8.11 3.85 -15.07
N THR A 272 8.10 2.59 -14.63
CA THR A 272 6.96 1.69 -14.78
C THR A 272 5.77 2.18 -13.96
N PHE A 273 6.00 2.62 -12.71
CA PHE A 273 4.96 3.20 -11.86
C PHE A 273 4.24 4.36 -12.56
N GLY A 274 5.00 5.29 -13.16
CA GLY A 274 4.45 6.45 -13.86
C GLY A 274 3.68 6.09 -15.12
N ARG A 275 4.25 5.23 -15.99
CA ARG A 275 3.55 4.75 -17.20
C ARG A 275 2.21 4.09 -16.88
N GLN A 276 2.17 3.27 -15.84
CA GLN A 276 0.93 2.62 -15.40
C GLN A 276 -0.05 3.61 -14.77
N ALA A 277 0.42 4.62 -14.03
CA ALA A 277 -0.46 5.66 -13.49
C ALA A 277 -1.20 6.40 -14.61
N GLU A 278 -0.47 6.81 -15.63
CA GLU A 278 -1.03 7.45 -16.83
C GLU A 278 -1.99 6.52 -17.57
N GLU A 279 -1.62 5.26 -17.77
CA GLU A 279 -2.45 4.26 -18.46
C GLU A 279 -3.81 4.08 -17.76
N PHE A 280 -3.80 3.83 -16.44
CA PHE A 280 -5.03 3.65 -15.69
C PHE A 280 -5.84 4.93 -15.56
N HIS A 281 -5.19 6.09 -15.49
CA HIS A 281 -5.86 7.38 -15.54
C HIS A 281 -6.61 7.57 -16.87
N LEU A 282 -5.95 7.33 -18.01
CA LEU A 282 -6.57 7.43 -19.34
C LEU A 282 -7.73 6.46 -19.51
N ARG A 283 -7.61 5.21 -19.02
CA ARG A 283 -8.70 4.23 -19.04
C ARG A 283 -9.91 4.75 -18.23
N ASN A 284 -9.69 5.26 -17.02
CA ASN A 284 -10.75 5.78 -16.16
C ASN A 284 -11.39 7.08 -16.70
N ALA A 285 -10.57 7.98 -17.25
CA ALA A 285 -11.00 9.19 -17.94
C ALA A 285 -12.03 8.87 -19.03
N ARG A 286 -11.68 7.93 -19.92
CA ARG A 286 -12.54 7.51 -21.05
C ARG A 286 -13.75 6.71 -20.60
N ALA A 287 -13.59 5.84 -19.60
CA ALA A 287 -14.65 4.92 -19.19
C ALA A 287 -15.81 5.63 -18.48
N TRP A 288 -15.53 6.61 -17.63
CA TRP A 288 -16.59 7.27 -16.84
C TRP A 288 -16.26 8.70 -16.40
N ALA A 289 -14.99 9.00 -16.11
CA ALA A 289 -14.66 10.24 -15.39
C ALA A 289 -14.85 11.50 -16.23
N ASN A 290 -14.62 11.43 -17.55
CA ASN A 290 -14.90 12.55 -18.46
C ASN A 290 -16.40 12.88 -18.48
N ALA A 291 -17.25 11.85 -18.56
CA ALA A 291 -18.70 12.02 -18.56
C ALA A 291 -19.20 12.60 -17.22
N ARG A 292 -18.64 12.14 -16.08
CA ARG A 292 -19.00 12.63 -14.75
C ARG A 292 -18.60 14.09 -14.52
N THR A 293 -17.41 14.48 -14.97
CA THR A 293 -16.84 15.81 -14.70
C THR A 293 -17.18 16.86 -15.76
N GLY A 294 -17.64 16.43 -16.94
CA GLY A 294 -17.84 17.30 -18.10
C GLY A 294 -16.53 17.86 -18.67
N ARG A 295 -15.38 17.24 -18.34
CA ARG A 295 -14.03 17.68 -18.73
C ARG A 295 -13.28 16.54 -19.39
N ASP A 296 -12.32 16.86 -20.26
CA ASP A 296 -11.38 15.87 -20.77
C ASP A 296 -10.22 15.71 -19.78
N LEU A 297 -10.32 14.70 -18.90
CA LEU A 297 -9.31 14.45 -17.88
C LEU A 297 -8.00 13.91 -18.47
N SER A 298 -7.96 13.47 -19.74
CA SER A 298 -6.69 13.07 -20.37
C SER A 298 -5.68 14.22 -20.44
N LEU A 299 -6.15 15.47 -20.39
CA LEU A 299 -5.32 16.68 -20.36
C LEU A 299 -4.64 16.92 -19.00
N GLN A 300 -4.96 16.12 -17.98
CA GLN A 300 -4.33 16.20 -16.65
C GLN A 300 -2.93 15.59 -16.60
N ILE A 301 -2.60 14.72 -17.56
CA ILE A 301 -1.26 14.14 -17.66
C ILE A 301 -0.27 15.23 -18.08
N ASP A 302 0.78 15.40 -17.27
CA ASP A 302 1.89 16.29 -17.57
C ASP A 302 3.03 15.51 -18.25
N PRO A 303 3.25 15.68 -19.57
CA PRO A 303 4.29 14.94 -20.29
C PRO A 303 5.71 15.31 -19.85
N GLY A 304 5.89 16.41 -19.12
CA GLY A 304 7.17 16.83 -18.56
C GLY A 304 7.41 16.38 -17.12
N PHE A 305 6.46 15.65 -16.50
CA PHE A 305 6.59 15.15 -15.14
C PHE A 305 7.21 13.74 -15.14
N THR A 306 8.08 13.49 -14.17
CA THR A 306 8.69 12.17 -13.95
C THR A 306 8.51 11.79 -12.48
N TYR A 307 8.02 10.57 -12.25
CA TYR A 307 7.88 10.02 -10.90
C TYR A 307 9.22 9.71 -10.25
N GLY A 308 9.21 9.70 -8.92
CA GLY A 308 10.36 9.39 -8.08
C GLY A 308 11.08 10.62 -7.54
N PRO A 309 12.17 10.43 -6.78
CA PRO A 309 12.98 11.52 -6.27
C PRO A 309 13.59 12.31 -7.45
N PRO A 310 13.78 13.64 -7.30
CA PRO A 310 14.46 14.44 -8.32
C PRO A 310 15.80 13.80 -8.68
N ALA A 311 16.07 13.67 -9.99
CA ALA A 311 17.35 13.13 -10.44
C ALA A 311 18.49 13.96 -9.84
N THR A 312 19.28 13.35 -8.95
CA THR A 312 20.51 13.98 -8.48
C THR A 312 21.43 14.10 -9.68
N THR A 313 21.70 15.32 -10.12
CA THR A 313 22.79 15.59 -11.06
C THR A 313 24.06 15.08 -10.41
N ARG A 314 24.53 13.89 -10.82
CA ARG A 314 25.87 13.40 -10.49
C ARG A 314 26.86 14.37 -11.11
N VAL A 315 27.28 15.37 -10.33
CA VAL A 315 28.45 16.18 -10.67
C VAL A 315 29.63 15.21 -10.63
N SER A 316 30.09 14.81 -11.82
CA SER A 316 31.33 14.05 -11.96
C SER A 316 32.45 14.91 -11.37
N PRO A 317 33.33 14.38 -10.51
CA PRO A 317 34.48 15.14 -10.04
C PRO A 317 35.34 15.46 -11.25
N SER A 318 35.33 16.70 -11.70
CA SER A 318 36.26 17.19 -12.72
C SER A 318 37.67 17.02 -12.18
N SER A 319 38.47 16.23 -12.88
CA SER A 319 39.91 16.09 -12.73
C SER A 319 40.58 17.46 -12.92
N HIS A 320 40.81 18.18 -11.83
CA HIS A 320 41.73 19.30 -11.78
C HIS A 320 42.70 19.06 -10.63
N LEU A 321 43.83 18.43 -10.96
CA LEU A 321 45.08 18.55 -10.23
C LEU A 321 46.22 18.20 -11.21
N GLU A 322 46.49 19.15 -12.12
CA GLU A 322 47.81 19.29 -12.73
C GLU A 322 48.33 20.71 -12.47
N HIS A 323 49.61 20.76 -12.14
CA HIS A 323 50.53 21.91 -12.11
C HIS A 323 50.50 22.94 -10.96
N HIS A 324 51.39 22.72 -9.99
CA HIS A 324 52.45 23.68 -9.61
C HIS A 324 53.66 22.87 -9.12
N ALA A 325 54.71 22.65 -9.93
CA ALA A 325 55.80 23.56 -10.30
C ALA A 325 56.80 23.80 -9.15
N GLU A 326 58.00 23.24 -9.37
CA GLU A 326 59.28 23.58 -8.77
C GLU A 326 59.49 25.11 -8.67
N ARG A 327 60.03 25.59 -7.53
CA ARG A 327 61.22 26.45 -7.44
C ARG A 327 61.36 27.09 -6.04
N SER A 328 62.60 27.01 -5.54
CA SER A 328 63.22 27.66 -4.36
C SER A 328 63.20 26.83 -3.07
#